data_AF-A0A4R1LA21-F1
#
_entry.id   AF-A0A4R1LA21-F1
#
_cell.length_a   1.000
_cell.length_b   1.000
_cell.length_c   1.000
_cell.angle_alpha   90.00
_cell.angle_beta   90.00
_cell.angle_gamma   90.00
#
_symmetry.space_group_name_H-M   'P 1'
#
loop_
_entity.id
_entity.type
_entity.pdbx_description
1 polymer ?
#
loop_
_entity_poly.entity_id
_entity_poly.type
_entity_poly.pdbx_seq_one_letter_code
_entity_poly.pdbx_strand_id
1 'polypeptide(L)'
;MKHPGKNKPELQCIPFGPNGSTAKFQALRSDLSSVRDDLELIDWDLKLAALSTDEPQRLVRFLTGALVACGGWVLSRSICEAESAEMSFEFPRSSCVEIYAVLIAAGLELGRESHLRMMELCLCTKNLLESKAFDIARINLSVGIVHAAQNSSSSGEHQPQVA
;
A
#
# COMPACT_ATOMS: atom_id res chain seq x y z
N MET A 1 35.86 -27.32 30.05
CA MET A 1 35.09 -26.84 28.88
C MET A 1 33.90 -27.80 28.69
N LYS A 2 32.67 -27.30 28.81
CA LYS A 2 31.41 -28.07 28.89
C LYS A 2 30.46 -27.55 27.80
N HIS A 3 30.06 -28.39 26.84
CA HIS A 3 28.92 -28.23 25.92
C HIS A 3 28.60 -29.61 25.29
N PRO A 4 27.40 -29.88 24.76
CA PRO A 4 26.10 -29.86 25.43
C PRO A 4 25.33 -31.20 25.25
N GLY A 5 24.30 -31.41 26.07
CA GLY A 5 23.46 -32.61 26.09
C GLY A 5 22.54 -32.77 24.88
N LYS A 6 22.45 -34.01 24.38
CA LYS A 6 21.48 -34.46 23.37
C LYS A 6 20.27 -35.06 24.08
N ASN A 7 19.12 -34.40 24.04
CA ASN A 7 17.85 -35.01 24.45
C ASN A 7 17.36 -35.97 23.35
N LYS A 8 17.23 -37.24 23.71
CA LYS A 8 16.75 -38.33 22.86
C LYS A 8 15.22 -38.43 23.04
N PRO A 9 14.39 -38.40 21.98
CA PRO A 9 12.97 -38.61 22.13
C PRO A 9 12.69 -40.08 22.47
N GLU A 10 12.01 -40.29 23.58
CA GLU A 10 11.57 -41.59 24.09
C GLU A 10 10.35 -42.07 23.27
N LEU A 11 10.51 -43.17 22.54
CA LEU A 11 9.44 -43.83 21.80
C LEU A 11 8.67 -44.75 22.77
N GLN A 12 7.42 -44.42 23.05
CA GLN A 12 6.56 -45.24 23.90
C GLN A 12 5.67 -46.16 23.04
N CYS A 13 5.74 -47.47 23.27
CA CYS A 13 4.94 -48.47 22.58
C CYS A 13 3.53 -48.53 23.16
N ILE A 14 2.51 -48.30 22.33
CA ILE A 14 1.09 -48.51 22.67
C ILE A 14 0.66 -49.93 22.25
N PRO A 15 -0.07 -50.68 23.11
CA PRO A 15 -0.48 -52.05 22.81
C PRO A 15 -1.64 -52.11 21.82
N PHE A 16 -1.61 -53.15 20.97
CA PHE A 16 -2.62 -53.47 19.98
C PHE A 16 -3.96 -53.86 20.63
N GLY A 17 -5.04 -53.18 20.24
CA GLY A 17 -6.41 -53.64 20.48
C GLY A 17 -6.76 -54.83 19.57
N PRO A 18 -7.49 -55.83 20.06
CA PRO A 18 -7.84 -57.01 19.29
C PRO A 18 -9.13 -56.69 18.53
N ASN A 19 -9.03 -56.39 17.23
CA ASN A 19 -10.06 -56.65 16.22
C ASN A 19 -9.52 -56.15 14.87
N GLY A 20 -9.15 -57.10 14.01
CA GLY A 20 -8.51 -56.84 12.74
C GLY A 20 -9.43 -56.14 11.73
N SER A 21 -8.94 -55.04 11.17
CA SER A 21 -9.10 -54.68 9.76
C SER A 21 -8.13 -53.56 9.38
N THR A 22 -7.33 -53.85 8.35
CA THR A 22 -6.60 -52.99 7.39
C THR A 22 -6.03 -51.63 7.86
N ALA A 23 -4.73 -51.49 7.63
CA ALA A 23 -3.95 -50.27 7.84
C ALA A 23 -4.63 -49.01 7.26
N LYS A 24 -4.80 -48.00 8.10
CA LYS A 24 -4.85 -46.60 7.67
C LYS A 24 -3.61 -45.90 8.25
N PHE A 25 -2.74 -45.44 7.36
CA PHE A 25 -1.81 -44.36 7.69
C PHE A 25 -2.65 -43.12 7.99
N GLN A 26 -2.99 -42.93 9.25
CA GLN A 26 -3.49 -41.66 9.72
C GLN A 26 -2.29 -40.88 10.21
N ALA A 27 -1.78 -39.99 9.37
CA ALA A 27 -1.01 -38.86 9.86
C ALA A 27 -1.92 -38.15 10.87
N LEU A 28 -1.51 -38.17 12.13
CA LEU A 28 -2.13 -37.39 13.19
C LEU A 28 -1.85 -35.91 12.87
N ARG A 29 -2.67 -35.33 12.00
CA ARG A 29 -2.96 -33.91 12.01
C ARG A 29 -3.65 -33.63 13.34
N SER A 30 -2.98 -32.84 14.16
CA SER A 30 -3.41 -32.07 15.34
C SER A 30 -2.14 -31.97 16.20
N ASP A 31 -1.33 -30.93 16.06
CA ASP A 31 -1.62 -29.61 16.62
C ASP A 31 -1.50 -28.47 15.60
N LEU A 32 -2.60 -28.20 14.91
CA LEU A 32 -2.86 -26.95 14.19
C LEU A 32 -3.93 -26.19 15.00
N SER A 33 -3.63 -25.90 16.26
CA SER A 33 -4.56 -25.19 17.15
C SER A 33 -3.85 -24.64 18.39
N SER A 34 -2.93 -23.70 18.21
CA SER A 34 -2.72 -22.67 19.23
C SER A 34 -1.76 -21.61 18.72
N VAL A 35 -2.33 -20.42 18.49
CA VAL A 35 -1.68 -19.11 18.50
C VAL A 35 -0.45 -18.95 17.58
N ARG A 36 -0.63 -18.41 16.36
CA ARG A 36 0.27 -17.38 15.74
C ARG A 36 0.07 -16.99 14.26
N ASP A 37 -0.99 -17.37 13.56
CA ASP A 37 -1.21 -16.91 12.16
C ASP A 37 -2.43 -15.97 11.97
N ASP A 38 -2.96 -15.40 13.05
CA ASP A 38 -4.04 -14.41 12.99
C ASP A 38 -3.57 -12.96 13.17
N LEU A 39 -2.25 -12.68 13.16
CA LEU A 39 -1.74 -11.31 13.31
C LEU A 39 -0.28 -11.13 12.86
N GLU A 40 0.01 -10.99 11.55
CA GLU A 40 1.21 -10.25 11.11
C GLU A 40 1.16 -9.73 9.65
N LEU A 41 -0.04 -9.65 9.06
CA LEU A 41 -0.33 -8.76 7.94
C LEU A 41 -0.34 -7.33 8.50
N ILE A 42 0.82 -6.67 8.56
CA ILE A 42 0.82 -5.21 8.45
C ILE A 42 0.34 -4.94 7.03
N ASP A 43 -0.98 -4.96 6.86
CA ASP A 43 -1.61 -4.60 5.61
C ASP A 43 -1.36 -3.10 5.49
N TRP A 44 -0.34 -2.74 4.72
CA TRP A 44 -0.04 -1.36 4.38
C TRP A 44 -1.12 -0.85 3.43
N ASP A 45 -2.39 -0.99 3.82
CA ASP A 45 -3.57 -0.45 3.17
C ASP A 45 -3.79 0.96 3.73
N LEU A 46 -3.13 1.91 3.06
CA LEU A 46 -3.08 3.29 3.47
C LEU A 46 -4.15 4.10 2.75
N LYS A 47 -4.94 4.85 3.52
CA LYS A 47 -5.85 5.87 2.99
C LYS A 47 -5.14 7.20 2.99
N LEU A 48 -4.96 7.77 1.81
CA LEU A 48 -4.29 9.06 1.62
C LEU A 48 -5.28 10.06 1.04
N ALA A 49 -5.28 11.26 1.61
CA ALA A 49 -5.98 12.42 1.07
C ALA A 49 -4.97 13.45 0.54
N ALA A 50 -5.28 14.02 -0.62
CA ALA A 50 -4.48 15.02 -1.29
C ALA A 50 -5.33 16.11 -1.96
N LEU A 51 -4.70 17.24 -2.28
CA LEU A 51 -5.25 18.26 -3.16
C LEU A 51 -4.41 18.35 -4.44
N SER A 52 -5.02 18.80 -5.53
CA SER A 52 -4.32 19.11 -6.78
C SER A 52 -4.97 20.29 -7.50
N THR A 53 -4.17 21.04 -8.24
CA THR A 53 -4.65 22.10 -9.15
C THR A 53 -4.79 21.61 -10.60
N ASP A 54 -4.33 20.38 -10.88
CA ASP A 54 -4.43 19.77 -12.20
C ASP A 54 -5.81 19.16 -12.46
N GLU A 55 -6.24 19.20 -13.72
CA GLU A 55 -7.47 18.55 -14.18
C GLU A 55 -7.45 17.04 -13.84
N PRO A 56 -8.55 16.46 -13.26
CA PRO A 56 -8.60 15.07 -12.83
C PRO A 56 -8.13 14.07 -13.90
N GLN A 57 -8.54 14.26 -15.15
CA GLN A 57 -8.18 13.38 -16.28
C GLN A 57 -6.67 13.37 -16.55
N ARG A 58 -6.03 14.54 -16.48
CA ARG A 58 -4.58 14.68 -16.69
C ARG A 58 -3.82 14.04 -15.53
N LEU A 59 -4.24 14.34 -14.31
CA LEU A 59 -3.65 13.82 -13.09
C LEU A 59 -3.70 12.29 -13.05
N VAL A 60 -4.89 11.70 -13.23
CA VAL A 60 -5.09 10.24 -13.22
C VAL A 60 -4.27 9.55 -14.31
N ARG A 61 -4.17 10.16 -15.50
CA ARG A 61 -3.34 9.65 -16.60
C ARG A 61 -1.85 9.67 -16.26
N PHE A 62 -1.37 10.78 -15.70
CA PHE A 62 0.03 10.91 -15.28
C PHE A 62 0.37 9.90 -14.19
N LEU A 63 -0.42 9.87 -13.11
CA LEU A 63 -0.23 8.96 -11.98
C LEU A 63 -0.26 7.51 -12.44
N THR A 64 -1.19 7.13 -13.33
CA THR A 64 -1.20 5.77 -13.89
C THR A 64 0.14 5.38 -14.51
N GLY A 65 0.68 6.23 -15.40
CA GLY A 65 1.91 5.91 -16.11
C GLY A 65 3.10 5.85 -15.16
N ALA A 66 3.20 6.82 -14.24
CA ALA A 66 4.29 6.91 -13.29
C ALA A 66 4.27 5.77 -12.26
N LEU A 67 3.10 5.41 -11.72
CA LEU A 67 2.96 4.29 -10.78
C LEU A 67 3.39 2.96 -11.41
N VAL A 68 2.97 2.69 -12.66
CA VAL A 68 3.37 1.48 -13.39
C VAL A 68 4.88 1.49 -13.68
N ALA A 69 5.46 2.64 -14.03
CA ALA A 69 6.91 2.76 -14.24
C ALA A 69 7.72 2.50 -12.97
N CYS A 70 7.16 2.74 -11.78
CA CYS A 70 7.76 2.42 -10.48
C CYS A 70 7.53 0.97 -10.02
N GLY A 71 6.88 0.14 -10.85
CA GLY A 71 6.57 -1.25 -10.53
C GLY A 71 5.29 -1.45 -9.72
N GLY A 72 4.41 -0.44 -9.69
CA GLY A 72 3.09 -0.54 -9.07
C GLY A 72 2.00 -1.05 -10.02
N TRP A 73 0.90 -1.50 -9.44
CA TRP A 73 -0.29 -1.98 -10.14
C TRP A 73 -1.48 -1.11 -9.78
N VAL A 74 -2.09 -0.46 -10.77
CA VAL A 74 -3.31 0.32 -10.56
C VAL A 74 -4.50 -0.63 -10.55
N LEU A 75 -5.23 -0.66 -9.45
CA LEU A 75 -6.41 -1.51 -9.25
C LEU A 75 -7.69 -0.79 -9.69
N SER A 76 -7.84 0.48 -9.32
CA SER A 76 -9.00 1.29 -9.71
C SER A 76 -8.62 2.74 -9.99
N ARG A 77 -9.43 3.37 -10.83
CA ARG A 77 -9.41 4.81 -11.14
C ARG A 77 -10.84 5.26 -11.31
N SER A 78 -11.23 6.28 -10.57
CA SER A 78 -12.50 6.97 -10.74
C SER A 78 -12.24 8.47 -10.74
N ILE A 79 -13.01 9.17 -11.56
CA ILE A 79 -13.09 10.61 -11.52
C ILE A 79 -14.52 10.87 -11.06
N CYS A 80 -14.64 11.42 -9.86
CA CYS A 80 -15.89 11.60 -9.15
C CYS A 80 -16.26 13.07 -9.26
N GLU A 81 -17.26 13.37 -10.10
CA GLU A 81 -17.66 14.74 -10.42
C GLU A 81 -16.48 15.56 -10.99
N ALA A 82 -16.69 16.82 -11.40
CA ALA A 82 -15.63 17.60 -12.06
C ALA A 82 -14.49 18.03 -11.09
N GLU A 83 -14.60 17.69 -9.80
CA GLU A 83 -13.79 18.27 -8.73
C GLU A 83 -13.04 17.22 -7.89
N SER A 84 -13.11 15.93 -8.23
CA SER A 84 -12.34 14.93 -7.48
C SER A 84 -11.93 13.71 -8.29
N ALA A 85 -10.88 13.03 -7.84
CA ALA A 85 -10.41 11.77 -8.36
C ALA A 85 -10.10 10.80 -7.23
N GLU A 86 -10.39 9.52 -7.43
CA GLU A 86 -9.96 8.45 -6.54
C GLU A 86 -9.17 7.40 -7.33
N MET A 87 -8.12 6.88 -6.70
CA MET A 87 -7.28 5.84 -7.26
C MET A 87 -6.93 4.83 -6.19
N SER A 88 -6.94 3.55 -6.54
CA SER A 88 -6.34 2.51 -5.70
C SER A 88 -5.25 1.79 -6.46
N PHE A 89 -4.13 1.53 -5.79
CA PHE A 89 -2.99 0.87 -6.39
C PHE A 89 -2.15 0.12 -5.36
N GLU A 90 -1.42 -0.87 -5.83
CA GLU A 90 -0.52 -1.71 -5.04
C GLU A 90 0.91 -1.58 -5.54
N PHE A 91 1.89 -1.82 -4.67
CA PHE A 91 3.31 -1.84 -5.04
C PHE A 91 4.13 -2.66 -4.03
N PRO A 92 5.29 -3.21 -4.43
CA PRO A 92 6.21 -3.83 -3.48
C PRO A 92 6.79 -2.74 -2.57
N ARG A 93 6.89 -3.00 -1.26
CA ARG A 93 7.38 -2.04 -0.27
C ARG A 93 8.74 -1.44 -0.65
N SER A 94 9.62 -2.18 -1.32
CA SER A 94 10.90 -1.67 -1.82
C SER A 94 10.78 -0.42 -2.69
N SER A 95 9.66 -0.21 -3.38
CA SER A 95 9.39 0.96 -4.23
C SER A 95 8.74 2.13 -3.48
N CYS A 96 8.59 2.06 -2.15
CA CYS A 96 7.82 3.05 -1.38
C CYS A 96 8.34 4.49 -1.52
N VAL A 97 9.65 4.67 -1.68
CA VAL A 97 10.27 5.99 -1.84
C VAL A 97 9.96 6.57 -3.23
N GLU A 98 10.04 5.75 -4.27
CA GLU A 98 9.73 6.10 -5.65
C GLU A 98 8.23 6.46 -5.78
N ILE A 99 7.37 5.66 -5.16
CA ILE A 99 5.93 5.92 -5.12
C ILE A 99 5.65 7.24 -4.42
N TYR A 100 6.27 7.47 -3.25
CA TYR A 100 6.09 8.73 -2.55
C TYR A 100 6.58 9.93 -3.39
N ALA A 101 7.73 9.81 -4.05
CA ALA A 101 8.25 10.83 -4.93
C ALA A 101 7.34 11.12 -6.13
N VAL A 102 6.74 10.09 -6.75
CA VAL A 102 5.78 10.23 -7.84
C VAL A 102 4.53 11.00 -7.40
N LEU A 103 4.00 10.72 -6.20
CA LEU A 103 2.84 11.45 -5.67
C LEU A 103 3.15 12.95 -5.60
N ILE A 104 4.32 13.34 -5.08
CA ILE A 104 4.73 14.74 -4.98
C ILE A 104 5.03 15.34 -6.37
N ALA A 105 5.71 14.59 -7.25
CA ALA A 105 6.03 15.03 -8.60
C ALA A 105 4.79 15.22 -9.48
N ALA A 106 3.70 14.53 -9.18
CA ALA A 106 2.39 14.72 -9.79
C ALA A 106 1.70 16.04 -9.37
N GLY A 107 2.33 16.83 -8.50
CA GLY A 107 1.75 18.06 -7.96
C GLY A 107 0.70 17.82 -6.88
N LEU A 108 0.68 16.63 -6.25
CA LEU A 108 -0.23 16.37 -5.14
C LEU A 108 0.26 17.06 -3.87
N GLU A 109 -0.60 17.89 -3.30
CA GLU A 109 -0.45 18.43 -1.97
C GLU A 109 -1.06 17.44 -0.97
N LEU A 110 -0.24 16.56 -0.42
CA LEU A 110 -0.71 15.57 0.55
C LEU A 110 -1.05 16.25 1.89
N GLY A 111 -2.13 15.79 2.53
CA GLY A 111 -2.40 16.17 3.90
C GLY A 111 -1.29 15.73 4.87
N ARG A 112 -1.17 16.40 6.01
CA ARG A 112 -0.16 16.07 7.04
C ARG A 112 -0.18 14.59 7.43
N GLU A 113 -1.38 14.03 7.64
CA GLU A 113 -1.53 12.62 8.00
C GLU A 113 -1.07 11.70 6.86
N SER A 114 -1.43 12.01 5.61
CA SER A 114 -0.97 11.27 4.43
C SER A 114 0.55 11.26 4.31
N HIS A 115 1.20 12.40 4.55
CA HIS A 115 2.67 12.50 4.58
C HIS A 115 3.28 11.63 5.68
N LEU A 116 2.71 11.64 6.89
CA LEU A 116 3.19 10.82 8.00
C LEU A 116 3.08 9.32 7.69
N ARG A 117 1.95 8.86 7.16
CA ARG A 117 1.76 7.44 6.80
C ARG A 117 2.76 6.98 5.73
N MET A 118 2.99 7.80 4.70
CA MET A 118 4.01 7.49 3.68
C MET A 118 5.42 7.46 4.26
N MET A 119 5.75 8.40 5.16
CA MET A 119 7.04 8.44 5.84
C MET A 119 7.24 7.21 6.73
N GLU A 120 6.23 6.81 7.49
CA GLU A 120 6.24 5.60 8.32
C GLU A 120 6.46 4.34 7.48
N LEU A 121 5.75 4.21 6.35
CA LEU A 121 5.97 3.11 5.42
C LEU A 121 7.41 3.07 4.90
N CYS A 122 7.95 4.23 4.48
CA CYS A 122 9.32 4.33 3.99
C CYS A 122 10.35 3.96 5.06
N LEU A 123 10.18 4.50 6.28
CA LEU A 123 11.08 4.25 7.40
C LEU A 123 11.03 2.78 7.84
N CYS A 124 9.84 2.22 7.96
CA CYS A 124 9.65 0.83 8.34
C CYS A 124 10.25 -0.12 7.29
N THR A 125 10.02 0.16 6.00
CA THR A 125 10.61 -0.64 4.92
C THR A 125 12.13 -0.56 4.91
N LYS A 126 12.71 0.63 5.11
CA LYS A 126 14.17 0.78 5.23
C LYS A 126 14.75 -0.11 6.33
N ASN A 127 14.08 -0.19 7.47
CA ASN A 127 14.55 -0.98 8.62
C ASN A 127 14.32 -2.49 8.45
N LEU A 128 13.36 -2.89 7.60
CA LEU A 128 12.95 -4.29 7.39
C LEU A 128 13.20 -4.75 5.95
N LEU A 129 14.08 -4.09 5.21
CA LEU A 129 14.21 -4.28 3.77
C LEU A 129 14.49 -5.74 3.40
N GLU A 130 15.40 -6.40 4.12
CA GLU A 130 15.81 -7.79 3.84
C GLU A 130 14.67 -8.80 3.96
N SER A 131 13.71 -8.55 4.85
CA SER A 131 12.62 -9.49 5.16
C SER A 131 11.26 -9.06 4.59
N LYS A 132 11.10 -7.80 4.21
CA LYS A 132 9.80 -7.20 3.86
C LYS A 132 9.82 -6.38 2.56
N ALA A 133 10.92 -6.38 1.80
CA ALA A 133 11.02 -5.64 0.53
C ALA A 133 9.88 -5.96 -0.46
N PHE A 134 9.49 -7.24 -0.53
CA PHE A 134 8.52 -7.74 -1.51
C PHE A 134 7.09 -7.84 -0.97
N ASP A 135 6.88 -7.52 0.32
CA ASP A 135 5.53 -7.40 0.85
C ASP A 135 4.82 -6.29 0.07
N ILE A 136 3.51 -6.45 -0.14
CA ILE A 136 2.71 -5.53 -0.92
C ILE A 136 2.12 -4.46 0.00
N ALA A 137 2.21 -3.21 -0.43
CA ALA A 137 1.47 -2.09 0.15
C ALA A 137 0.37 -1.66 -0.82
N ARG A 138 -0.79 -1.27 -0.28
CA ARG A 138 -1.92 -0.73 -1.03
C ARG A 138 -2.16 0.71 -0.62
N ILE A 139 -2.37 1.58 -1.59
CA ILE A 139 -2.82 2.96 -1.34
C ILE A 139 -4.21 3.14 -1.93
N ASN A 140 -5.10 3.67 -1.10
CA ASN A 140 -6.38 4.24 -1.49
C ASN A 140 -6.24 5.77 -1.43
N LEU A 141 -6.07 6.39 -2.58
CA LEU A 141 -5.84 7.81 -2.74
C LEU A 141 -7.14 8.52 -3.11
N SER A 142 -7.53 9.53 -2.33
CA SER A 142 -8.55 10.50 -2.69
C SER A 142 -7.90 11.86 -2.96
N VAL A 143 -8.27 12.48 -4.08
CA VAL A 143 -7.75 13.78 -4.50
C VAL A 143 -8.91 14.75 -4.72
N GLY A 144 -8.90 15.86 -3.98
CA GLY A 144 -9.76 17.00 -4.26
C GLY A 144 -9.08 17.96 -5.23
N ILE A 145 -9.80 18.40 -6.25
CA ILE A 145 -9.30 19.39 -7.21
C ILE A 145 -9.67 20.78 -6.75
N VAL A 146 -8.67 21.64 -6.62
CA VAL A 146 -8.83 23.03 -6.22
C VAL A 146 -8.59 23.93 -7.43
N HIS A 147 -9.61 24.72 -7.79
CA HIS A 147 -9.46 25.72 -8.82
C HIS A 147 -8.79 26.96 -8.24
N ALA A 148 -7.67 27.38 -8.82
CA ALA A 148 -7.09 28.68 -8.51
C ALA A 148 -8.11 29.77 -8.89
N ALA A 149 -8.53 30.58 -7.90
CA ALA A 149 -9.40 31.72 -8.14
C ALA A 149 -8.70 32.67 -9.12
N GLN A 150 -9.23 32.79 -10.34
CA GLN A 150 -8.76 33.77 -11.31
C GLN A 150 -9.21 35.15 -10.83
N ASN A 151 -8.32 35.95 -10.25
CA ASN A 151 -8.53 37.39 -10.10
C ASN A 151 -8.60 38.01 -11.50
N SER A 152 -9.81 38.21 -12.01
CA SER A 152 -10.06 38.98 -13.23
C SER A 152 -9.80 40.46 -12.98
N SER A 153 -8.56 40.90 -13.14
CA SER A 153 -8.29 42.33 -13.38
C SER A 153 -8.73 42.67 -14.80
N SER A 154 -10.02 42.99 -14.95
CA SER A 154 -10.58 43.64 -16.14
C SER A 154 -10.10 45.09 -16.22
N SER A 155 -8.92 45.32 -16.79
CA SER A 155 -8.58 46.65 -17.32
C SER A 155 -9.32 46.84 -18.64
N GLY A 156 -10.55 47.33 -18.53
CA GLY A 156 -11.23 47.96 -19.65
C GLY A 156 -10.54 49.28 -19.96
N GLU A 157 -9.67 49.31 -20.97
CA GLU A 157 -9.27 50.57 -21.59
C GLU A 157 -10.31 50.94 -22.64
N HIS A 158 -11.22 51.81 -22.21
CA HIS A 158 -12.19 52.50 -23.04
C HIS A 158 -11.44 53.58 -23.84
N GLN A 159 -11.44 53.45 -25.15
CA GLN A 159 -10.99 54.46 -26.10
C GLN A 159 -11.93 55.67 -26.09
N PRO A 160 -11.43 56.92 -26.02
CA PRO A 160 -12.13 58.05 -26.57
C PRO A 160 -11.44 58.54 -27.84
N GLN A 161 -12.25 58.68 -28.89
CA GLN A 161 -11.94 59.38 -30.12
C GLN A 161 -11.62 60.85 -29.83
N VAL A 162 -10.61 61.40 -30.52
CA VAL A 162 -10.43 62.86 -30.64
C VAL A 162 -10.23 63.20 -32.11
N ALA A 163 -11.23 63.92 -32.63
CA ALA A 163 -11.31 64.83 -33.79
C ALA A 163 -10.68 64.40 -35.12
#